data_AF-A0A1Z4C183-F1
#
_entry.id   AF-A0A1Z4C183-F1
#
_cell.length_a   1.000
_cell.length_b   1.000
_cell.length_c   1.000
_cell.angle_alpha   90.00
_cell.angle_beta   90.00
_cell.angle_gamma   90.00
#
_symmetry.space_group_name_H-M   'P 1'
#
loop_
_entity.id
_entity.type
_entity.pdbx_description
1 polymer ?
#
loop_
_entity_poly.entity_id
_entity_poly.type
_entity_poly.pdbx_seq_one_letter_code
_entity_poly.pdbx_strand_id
1 'polypeptide(L)' 'MAETIYQHSLKLPETAAREALDFIEFLEQRYAPKPADINQQNDTEAFLAAIAGGLSDDFPDDINNGDLGVDAQREAVD' A
#
# COMPACT_ATOMS: atom_id res chain seq x y z
N MET A 1 -6.85 5.65 -20.78
CA MET A 1 -6.99 4.18 -20.73
C MET A 1 -8.36 3.73 -20.25
N ALA A 2 -8.87 4.22 -19.11
CA ALA A 2 -10.21 3.87 -18.62
C ALA A 2 -11.33 4.16 -19.66
N GLU A 3 -11.30 5.34 -20.29
CA GLU A 3 -12.22 5.71 -21.36
C GLU A 3 -12.16 4.74 -22.56
N THR A 4 -10.96 4.33 -22.96
CA THR A 4 -10.77 3.35 -24.04
C THR A 4 -11.40 2.00 -23.70
N ILE A 5 -11.21 1.51 -22.48
CA ILE A 5 -11.82 0.26 -22.00
C ILE A 5 -13.36 0.34 -22.06
N TYR A 6 -13.93 1.46 -21.63
CA TYR A 6 -15.38 1.71 -21.68
C TYR A 6 -15.91 1.72 -23.13
N GLN A 7 -15.25 2.42 -24.04
CA GLN A 7 -15.66 2.45 -25.46
C GLN A 7 -15.58 1.08 -26.13
N HIS A 8 -14.66 0.22 -25.70
CA HIS A 8 -14.57 -1.16 -26.18
C HIS A 8 -15.64 -2.06 -25.56
N SER A 9 -15.98 -1.88 -24.27
CA SER A 9 -17.02 -2.69 -23.62
C SER A 9 -18.42 -2.46 -24.22
N LEU A 10 -18.72 -1.24 -24.67
CA LEU A 10 -19.98 -0.92 -25.36
C LEU A 10 -20.21 -1.69 -26.67
N LYS A 11 -19.14 -2.21 -27.29
CA LYS A 11 -19.22 -2.93 -28.57
C LYS A 11 -19.32 -4.44 -28.39
N LEU A 12 -19.27 -4.93 -27.15
CA LEU A 12 -19.32 -6.36 -26.87
C LEU A 12 -20.74 -6.92 -27.04
N PRO A 13 -20.89 -8.10 -27.67
CA PRO A 13 -22.11 -8.89 -27.56
C PRO A 13 -22.39 -9.26 -26.10
N GLU A 14 -23.66 -9.44 -25.74
CA GLU A 14 -24.09 -9.71 -24.36
C GLU A 14 -23.34 -10.87 -23.70
N THR A 15 -23.08 -11.95 -24.43
CA THR A 15 -22.35 -13.12 -23.93
C THR A 15 -20.92 -12.77 -23.53
N ALA A 16 -20.24 -11.94 -24.32
CA ALA A 16 -18.88 -11.50 -24.04
C ALA A 16 -18.85 -10.41 -22.95
N ALA A 17 -19.89 -9.59 -22.84
CA ALA A 17 -20.03 -8.63 -21.74
C ALA A 17 -20.20 -9.33 -20.38
N ARG A 18 -20.91 -10.47 -20.36
CA ARG A 18 -21.03 -11.33 -19.17
C ARG A 18 -19.66 -11.86 -18.72
N GLU A 19 -18.91 -12.43 -19.66
CA GLU A 19 -17.56 -12.95 -19.40
C GLU A 19 -16.60 -11.85 -18.92
N ALA A 20 -16.69 -10.66 -19.52
CA ALA A 20 -15.91 -9.50 -19.09
C ALA A 20 -16.28 -9.06 -17.66
N LEU A 21 -17.55 -9.10 -17.28
CA LEU A 21 -17.99 -8.79 -15.92
C LEU A 21 -17.44 -9.80 -14.91
N ASP A 22 -17.53 -11.10 -15.19
CA ASP A 22 -16.96 -12.14 -14.33
C ASP A 22 -15.44 -11.95 -14.13
N PHE A 23 -14.73 -11.55 -15.19
CA PHE A 23 -13.30 -11.25 -15.10
C PHE A 23 -13.01 -9.99 -14.28
N ILE A 24 -13.83 -8.94 -14.39
CA ILE A 24 -13.70 -7.73 -13.57
C ILE A 24 -13.93 -8.06 -12.10
N GLU A 25 -14.97 -8.82 -11.75
CA GLU A 25 -15.23 -9.27 -10.37
C GLU A 25 -14.05 -10.07 -9.80
N PHE A 26 -13.45 -10.95 -10.61
CA PHE A 26 -12.24 -11.66 -10.22
C PHE A 26 -11.06 -10.70 -9.94
N LEU A 27 -10.85 -9.70 -10.80
CA LEU A 27 -9.80 -8.70 -10.60
C LEU A 27 -10.07 -7.85 -9.35
N GLU A 28 -11.32 -7.48 -9.09
CA GLU A 28 -11.71 -6.77 -7.89
C GLU A 28 -11.37 -7.58 -6.64
N GLN A 29 -11.63 -8.89 -6.61
CA GLN A 29 -11.25 -9.73 -5.47
C GLN A 29 -9.73 -9.87 -5.33
N ARG A 30 -9.01 -10.03 -6.45
CA ARG A 30 -7.56 -10.22 -6.46
C ARG A 30 -6.79 -8.98 -6.03
N TYR A 31 -7.26 -7.80 -6.44
CA TYR A 31 -6.61 -6.52 -6.22
C TYR A 31 -7.33 -5.66 -5.18
N ALA A 32 -8.43 -6.15 -4.60
CA ALA A 32 -9.03 -5.53 -3.44
C ALA A 32 -7.91 -5.33 -2.40
N PRO A 33 -7.72 -4.11 -1.88
CA PRO A 33 -6.85 -3.93 -0.74
C PRO A 33 -7.37 -4.89 0.32
N LYS A 34 -6.50 -5.81 0.79
CA LYS A 34 -6.83 -6.64 1.95
C LYS A 34 -7.41 -5.69 2.98
N PRO A 35 -8.60 -5.97 3.53
CA PRO A 35 -9.10 -5.16 4.63
C PRO A 35 -7.95 -5.11 5.63
N ALA A 36 -7.39 -3.91 5.83
CA ALA A 36 -6.50 -3.69 6.94
C ALA A 36 -7.31 -4.19 8.12
N ASP A 37 -6.77 -5.14 8.89
CA ASP A 37 -7.40 -5.62 10.10
C ASP A 37 -7.62 -4.39 10.98
N ILE A 38 -8.80 -3.80 10.87
CA ILE A 38 -9.22 -2.57 11.55
C ILE A 38 -9.32 -2.80 13.06
N ASN A 39 -9.12 -4.05 13.52
CA ASN A 39 -8.92 -4.39 14.92
C ASN A 39 -7.52 -4.08 15.45
N GLN A 40 -6.52 -3.80 14.60
CA GLN A 40 -5.15 -3.50 15.05
C GLN A 40 -4.90 -2.02 15.34
N GLN A 41 -5.91 -1.15 15.24
CA GLN A 41 -5.72 0.29 15.45
C GLN A 41 -5.23 0.65 16.87
N ASN A 42 -5.30 -0.28 17.85
CA ASN A 42 -4.77 -0.12 19.21
C ASN A 42 -3.87 -1.27 19.66
N ASP A 43 -3.40 -2.13 18.74
CA ASP A 43 -2.54 -3.26 19.11
C ASP A 43 -1.07 -2.89 18.93
N THR A 44 -0.53 -2.22 19.95
CA THR A 44 0.89 -1.83 19.99
C THR A 44 1.78 -3.08 19.95
N GLU A 45 1.36 -4.20 20.52
CA GLU A 45 2.16 -5.44 20.52
C GLU A 45 2.25 -6.03 19.12
N ALA A 46 1.15 -6.07 18.38
CA ALA A 46 1.17 -6.56 17.00
C ALA A 46 1.96 -5.64 16.05
N PHE A 47 1.89 -4.32 16.24
CA PHE A 47 2.73 -3.37 15.52
C PHE A 47 4.23 -3.58 15.83
N LEU A 48 4.59 -3.71 17.10
CA LEU A 48 5.98 -3.98 17.50
C LEU A 48 6.48 -5.31 16.96
N ALA A 49 5.66 -6.37 16.97
CA ALA A 49 6.02 -7.67 16.41
C ALA A 49 6.25 -7.62 14.89
N ALA A 50 5.47 -6.83 14.15
CA ALA A 50 5.63 -6.66 12.71
C ALA A 50 6.93 -5.92 12.33
N ILE A 51 7.37 -4.96 13.16
CA ILE A 51 8.58 -4.15 12.91
C ILE A 51 9.83 -4.79 13.51
N ALA A 52 9.72 -5.56 14.59
CA ALA A 52 10.85 -6.21 15.25
C ALA A 52 11.61 -7.19 14.33
N GLY A 53 10.97 -7.70 13.27
CA GLY A 53 11.63 -8.48 12.21
C GLY A 53 11.85 -7.74 10.89
N GLY A 54 11.50 -6.45 10.83
CA GLY A 54 11.53 -5.61 9.62
C GLY A 54 12.73 -4.66 9.54
N LEU A 55 13.55 -4.58 10.60
CA LEU A 55 14.88 -3.99 10.52
C LEU A 55 15.76 -4.99 9.74
N SER A 56 16.12 -4.63 8.51
CA SER A 56 17.01 -5.44 7.67
C SER A 56 18.40 -5.56 8.30
N ASP A 57 19.19 -6.56 7.88
CA ASP A 57 20.61 -6.69 8.25
C ASP A 57 21.45 -5.44 7.92
N ASP A 58 20.97 -4.58 7.02
CA ASP A 58 21.57 -3.28 6.69
C ASP A 58 21.26 -2.16 7.71
N PHE A 59 20.49 -2.43 8.77
CA PHE A 59 20.27 -1.47 9.84
C PHE A 59 21.41 -1.58 10.86
N PRO A 60 22.23 -0.54 11.06
CA PRO A 60 23.39 -0.59 11.94
C PRO A 60 23.00 -0.82 13.42
N ASP A 61 23.62 -1.82 14.04
CA ASP A 61 23.46 -2.15 15.47
C ASP A 61 24.27 -1.24 16.41
N ASP A 62 25.12 -0.38 15.86
CA ASP A 62 26.11 0.43 16.59
C ASP A 62 25.82 1.94 16.59
N ILE A 63 24.60 2.34 16.20
CA ILE A 63 24.14 3.74 16.24
C ILE A 63 24.33 4.32 17.63
N ASN A 64 25.15 5.36 17.72
CA ASN A 64 25.42 6.12 18.92
C ASN A 64 25.19 7.62 18.67
N ASN A 65 25.44 8.44 19.70
CA ASN A 65 25.19 9.88 19.64
C ASN A 65 26.03 10.61 18.56
N GLY A 66 27.12 10.02 18.08
CA GLY A 66 27.94 10.56 16.99
C GLY A 66 27.35 10.35 15.61
N ASP A 67 26.44 9.38 15.44
CA ASP A 67 25.77 9.09 14.16
C ASP A 67 24.53 9.97 13.94
N LEU A 68 24.07 10.64 14.99
CA LEU A 68 22.93 11.55 14.92
C LEU A 68 23.32 12.87 14.24
N GLY A 69 22.49 13.32 13.29
CA GLY A 69 22.64 14.63 12.68
C GLY A 69 22.52 15.75 13.71
N VAL A 70 23.26 16.85 13.49
CA VAL A 70 23.15 18.05 14.33
C VAL A 70 21.86 18.79 13.96
N ASP A 71 21.10 19.22 14.97
CA ASP A 71 19.92 20.05 14.75
C ASP A 71 20.28 21.29 13.93
N ALA A 72 19.70 21.40 12.73
CA ALA A 72 19.79 22.60 11.94
C ALA A 72 18.77 23.63 12.44
N GLN A 73 19.18 24.90 12.52
CA GLN A 73 18.23 25.97 12.81
C GLN A 73 17.19 26.02 11.69
N ARG A 74 15.91 26.13 12.09
CA ARG A 74 14.82 26.36 11.14
C ARG A 74 15.11 27.64 10.35
N GLU A 75 15.02 27.59 9.02
CA GLU A 75 15.14 28.79 8.20
C GLU A 75 14.06 29.80 8.60
N ALA A 76 14.46 31.06 8.73
CA ALA A 76 13.52 32.14 9.02
C ALA A 76 12.54 32.25 7.85
N VAL A 77 11.26 32.26 8.16
CA VAL A 77 10.21 32.56 7.19
C VAL A 77 10.09 34.08 7.13
N ASP A 78 10.42 34.66 5.97
CA ASP A 78 10.22 36.09 5.66
C ASP A 78 8.74 36.51 5.74
#